data_AF-A0A3Q1EUG5-F1
#
_entry.id   AF-A0A3Q1EUG5-F1
#
_cell.length_a   1.000
_cell.length_b   1.000
_cell.length_c   1.000
_cell.angle_alpha   90.00
_cell.angle_beta   90.00
_cell.angle_gamma   90.00
#
_symmetry.space_group_name_H-M   'P 1'
#
loop_
_entity.id
_entity.type
_entity.pdbx_description
1 polymer ?
#
loop_
_entity_poly.entity_id
_entity_poly.type
_entity_poly.pdbx_seq_one_letter_code
_entity_poly.pdbx_strand_id
1 'polypeptide(L)' 'MQGQHVDPVEAVQIHQDIQAKQSVAIHWGTFALAYEYYLEPPVRLREALEKKGLTPECFFTLHHGESPCNMETENFSVS' A
#
# COMPACT_ATOMS: atom_id res chain seq x y z
N MET A 1 -12.25 7.49 -10.92
CA MET A 1 -13.04 6.74 -11.93
C MET A 1 -13.61 5.51 -11.24
N GLN A 2 -14.92 5.44 -11.04
CA GLN A 2 -15.52 4.30 -10.32
C GLN A 2 -15.85 3.16 -11.28
N GLY A 3 -15.40 1.94 -10.95
CA GLY A 3 -15.67 0.71 -11.70
C GLY A 3 -14.47 0.06 -12.42
N GLN A 4 -13.35 0.78 -12.56
CA GLN A 4 -12.12 0.27 -13.20
C GLN A 4 -10.83 0.64 -12.45
N HIS A 5 -10.91 1.58 -11.52
CA HIS A 5 -9.79 2.03 -10.68
C HIS A 5 -10.21 2.01 -9.21
N VAL A 6 -9.25 1.70 -8.36
CA VAL A 6 -9.34 1.67 -6.90
C VAL A 6 -8.57 2.87 -6.37
N ASP A 7 -9.17 3.66 -5.49
CA ASP A 7 -8.47 4.75 -4.81
C ASP A 7 -7.64 4.25 -3.60
N PRO A 8 -6.74 5.06 -3.01
CA PRO A 8 -5.91 4.61 -1.90
C PRO A 8 -6.69 4.14 -0.65
N VAL A 9 -7.90 4.65 -0.42
CA VAL A 9 -8.73 4.23 0.73
C VAL A 9 -9.33 2.86 0.45
N GLU A 10 -9.85 2.65 -0.76
CA GLU A 10 -10.34 1.36 -1.23
C GLU A 10 -9.22 0.31 -1.28
N ALA A 11 -8.00 0.70 -1.65
CA ALA A 11 -6.84 -0.19 -1.66
C ALA A 11 -6.50 -0.69 -0.24
N VAL A 12 -6.53 0.19 0.76
CA VAL A 12 -6.35 -0.20 2.18
C VAL A 12 -7.48 -1.12 2.63
N GLN A 13 -8.72 -0.88 2.19
CA GLN A 13 -9.83 -1.78 2.50
C GLN A 13 -9.60 -3.18 1.92
N ILE A 14 -9.18 -3.27 0.66
CA ILE A 14 -8.85 -4.55 0.01
C ILE A 14 -7.75 -5.29 0.77
N HIS A 15 -6.69 -4.60 1.19
CA HIS A 15 -5.61 -5.17 2.00
C HIS A 15 -6.14 -5.85 3.27
N GLN A 16 -7.08 -5.20 3.97
CA GLN A 16 -7.74 -5.75 5.16
C GLN A 16 -8.65 -6.94 4.81
N ASP A 17 -9.45 -6.81 3.76
CA ASP A 17 -10.45 -7.82 3.37
C ASP A 17 -9.81 -9.15 2.98
N ILE A 18 -8.65 -9.11 2.31
CA ILE A 18 -7.90 -10.32 1.94
C ILE A 18 -6.95 -10.81 3.04
N GLN A 19 -6.91 -10.12 4.18
CA GLN A 19 -6.04 -10.43 5.33
C GLN A 19 -4.54 -10.52 4.94
N ALA A 20 -4.10 -9.65 4.04
CA ALA A 20 -2.71 -9.63 3.61
C ALA A 20 -1.80 -9.21 4.78
N LYS A 21 -0.69 -9.94 4.98
CA LYS A 21 0.35 -9.52 5.93
C LYS A 21 1.05 -8.25 5.45
N GLN A 22 1.35 -8.19 4.15
CA GLN A 22 2.04 -7.08 3.50
C GLN A 22 1.48 -6.82 2.10
N SER A 23 1.58 -5.58 1.62
CA SER A 23 1.15 -5.18 0.28
C SER A 23 2.07 -4.10 -0.29
N VAL A 24 2.20 -4.07 -1.61
CA VAL A 24 3.01 -3.08 -2.34
C VAL A 24 2.11 -2.28 -3.26
N ALA A 25 2.11 -0.96 -3.11
CA ALA A 25 1.31 -0.06 -3.91
C ALA A 25 1.95 0.17 -5.28
N ILE A 26 1.22 -0.19 -6.33
CA ILE A 26 1.63 -0.07 -7.72
C ILE A 26 0.74 0.96 -8.46
N HIS A 27 0.98 1.13 -9.76
CA HIS A 27 0.12 1.91 -10.66
C HIS A 27 0.03 3.41 -10.35
N TRP A 28 1.05 3.98 -9.70
CA TRP A 28 1.17 5.42 -9.44
C TRP A 28 2.47 5.98 -10.05
N GLY A 29 2.55 7.30 -10.19
CA GLY A 29 3.81 8.03 -10.42
C GLY A 29 4.54 7.79 -11.76
N THR A 30 3.95 7.05 -12.70
CA THR A 30 4.62 6.67 -13.97
C THR A 30 3.92 7.20 -15.21
N PHE A 31 2.61 7.02 -15.32
CA PHE A 31 1.79 7.53 -16.43
C PHE A 31 0.64 8.37 -15.89
N ALA A 32 0.37 9.50 -16.54
CA ALA A 32 -0.78 10.36 -16.21
C ALA A 32 -2.06 9.78 -16.80
N LEU A 33 -2.59 8.72 -16.18
CA LEU A 33 -3.82 8.02 -16.60
C LEU A 33 -5.08 8.52 -15.88
N ALA A 34 -4.91 9.37 -14.87
CA ALA A 34 -5.96 10.00 -14.09
C ALA A 34 -5.68 11.51 -13.92
N TYR A 35 -6.68 12.23 -13.38
CA TYR A 35 -6.61 13.68 -13.13
C TYR A 35 -5.93 14.04 -11.79
N GLU A 36 -5.54 13.05 -10.99
CA GLU A 36 -4.85 13.27 -9.72
C GLU A 36 -3.41 13.71 -9.94
N TYR A 37 -2.85 14.42 -8.96
CA TYR A 37 -1.43 14.77 -9.02
C TYR A 37 -0.60 13.50 -8.84
N TYR A 38 0.40 13.26 -9.69
CA TYR A 38 1.09 11.98 -9.78
C TYR A 38 1.84 11.54 -8.50
N LEU A 39 2.11 12.45 -7.56
CA LEU A 39 2.69 12.16 -6.23
C LEU A 39 1.66 12.17 -5.09
N GLU A 40 0.38 12.42 -5.38
CA GLU A 40 -0.71 12.37 -4.41
C GLU A 40 -0.99 10.93 -3.89
N PRO A 41 -0.95 9.86 -4.71
CA PRO A 41 -1.35 8.52 -4.25
C PRO A 41 -0.54 7.98 -3.06
N PRO A 42 0.81 8.09 -3.01
CA PRO A 42 1.58 7.67 -1.84
C PRO A 42 1.19 8.41 -0.54
N VAL A 43 0.90 9.72 -0.64
CA VAL A 43 0.49 10.53 0.52
C VAL A 43 -0.87 10.05 1.03
N ARG A 44 -1.84 9.88 0.13
CA ARG A 44 -3.19 9.43 0.47
C ARG A 44 -3.22 7.99 0.99
N LEU A 45 -2.33 7.12 0.51
CA LEU A 45 -2.15 5.78 1.05
C LEU A 45 -1.74 5.84 2.53
N ARG A 46 -0.73 6.65 2.86
CA ARG A 46 -0.28 6.82 4.25
C ARG A 46 -1.40 7.33 5.15
N GLU A 47 -2.14 8.33 4.72
CA GLU A 47 -3.30 8.85 5.47
C GLU A 47 -4.40 7.78 5.67
N ALA A 48 -4.63 6.93 4.67
CA ALA A 48 -5.61 5.85 4.76
C ALA A 48 -5.17 4.77 5.76
N LEU A 49 -3.88 4.43 5.79
CA LEU A 49 -3.30 3.49 6.77
C LEU A 49 -3.41 4.03 8.19
N GLU A 50 -3.03 5.30 8.40
CA GLU A 50 -3.13 5.97 9.70
C GLU A 50 -4.57 5.98 10.23
N LYS A 51 -5.55 6.31 9.37
CA LYS A 51 -6.98 6.28 9.73
C LYS A 51 -7.49 4.89 10.12
N LYS A 52 -6.86 3.83 9.61
CA LYS A 52 -7.20 2.43 9.89
C LYS A 52 -6.35 1.82 11.01
N GLY A 53 -5.42 2.58 11.59
CA GLY A 53 -4.50 2.09 12.62
C GLY A 53 -3.51 1.04 12.12
N LEU A 54 -3.19 1.05 10.82
CA LEU A 54 -2.26 0.14 10.18
C LEU A 54 -0.86 0.75 10.12
N THR A 55 0.16 -0.10 10.19
CA THR A 55 1.55 0.37 10.15
C THR A 55 2.05 0.48 8.70
N PRO A 56 2.93 1.44 8.38
CA PRO A 56 3.40 1.63 7.01
C PRO A 56 4.21 0.44 6.46
N GLU A 57 4.69 -0.47 7.32
CA GLU A 57 5.41 -1.69 6.92
C GLU A 57 4.48 -2.77 6.34
N CYS A 58 3.17 -2.70 6.63
CA CYS A 58 2.19 -3.65 6.10
C CYS A 58 1.67 -3.23 4.71
N PHE A 59 1.79 -1.97 4.32
CA PHE A 59 1.45 -1.53 2.97
C PHE A 59 2.28 -0.30 2.57
N PHE A 60 3.21 -0.48 1.63
CA PHE A 60 4.19 0.55 1.27
C PHE A 60 4.30 0.76 -0.24
N THR A 61 4.89 1.88 -0.61
CA THR A 61 5.34 2.18 -1.97
C THR A 61 6.83 1.92 -2.09
N LEU A 62 7.29 1.63 -3.31
CA LEU A 62 8.71 1.51 -3.64
C LEU A 62 9.12 2.63 -4.57
N HIS A 63 10.39 3.05 -4.50
CA HIS A 63 10.99 3.85 -5.55
C HIS A 63 11.22 3.01 -6.82
N HIS A 64 11.28 3.65 -7.99
CA HIS A 64 11.56 2.97 -9.24
C HIS A 64 12.91 2.23 -9.19
N GLY A 65 12.87 0.91 -9.34
CA GLY A 65 14.04 0.03 -9.28
C GLY A 65 14.42 -0.48 -7.89
N GLU A 66 13.67 -0.10 -6.84
CA GLU A 66 13.89 -0.62 -5.48
C GLU A 66 13.41 -2.08 -5.35
N SER A 67 14.14 -2.87 -4.57
CA SER A 67 13.78 -4.26 -4.25
C SER A 67 13.68 -4.42 -2.74
N PRO A 68 12.48 -4.70 -2.19
CA PRO A 68 12.33 -4.95 -0.76
C PRO A 68 12.85 -6.35 -0.42
N CYS A 69 13.43 -6.48 0.77
CA CYS A 69 13.76 -7.78 1.37
C CYS A 69 12.82 -8.02 2.54
N ASN A 70 11.85 -8.92 2.36
CA ASN A 70 10.88 -9.27 3.40
C ASN A 70 11.46 -10.42 4.21
N MET A 71 12.06 -10.09 5.36
CA MET A 71 12.52 -11.09 6.32
C MET A 71 11.33 -11.52 7.18
N GLU A 72 10.88 -12.77 7.04
CA GLU A 72 9.88 -13.32 7.97
C GLU A 72 10.49 -13.36 9.37
N THR A 73 9.95 -12.56 10.29
CA THR A 73 10.26 -12.67 11.72
C THR A 73 9.46 -13.85 12.26
N GLU A 74 9.98 -15.04 12.08
CA GLU A 74 9.50 -16.24 12.79
C GLU A 74 9.78 -16.01 14.29
N ASN A 75 8.78 -15.52 15.03
CA ASN A 75 8.83 -15.44 16.49
C ASN A 75 8.77 -16.85 17.07
N PHE A 76 9.89 -17.56 17.07
CA PHE A 76 10.07 -18.78 17.85
C PHE A 76 10.01 -18.42 19.34
N SER A 77 8.79 -18.45 19.88
CA SER A 77 8.56 -18.39 21.32
C SER A 77 8.90 -19.75 21.90
N VAL A 78 10.15 -19.92 22.35
CA VAL A 78 10.52 -21.12 23.12
C VAL A 78 9.83 -21.02 24.47
N SER A 79 8.86 -21.92 24.69
CA SER A 79 8.19 -22.13 25.99
C SER A 79 9.08 -22.90 26.95
#